data_AF-A0A8S0FPB7-F1
#
_entry.id   AF-A0A8S0FPB7-F1
#
_cell.length_a   1.000
_cell.length_b   1.000
_cell.length_c   1.000
_cell.angle_alpha   90.00
_cell.angle_beta   90.00
_cell.angle_gamma   90.00
#
_symmetry.space_group_name_H-M   'P 1'
#
loop_
_entity.id
_entity.type
_entity.pdbx_description
1 polymer ?
#
loop_
_entity_poly.entity_id
_entity_poly.type
_entity_poly.pdbx_seq_one_letter_code
_entity_poly.pdbx_strand_id
1 'polypeptide(L)'
;MSAVRDVLRENQDIYLVNEGANTLDNARNIIDMYKPRRRLDCGTWGVMGIGMGYAIGASVTSGSPVVAIEGDSAFGFSGMEIETICRYNLPVTIVIFNNGGIYRGDGVDLSGAGAPSPTDLLHHARYDKLMDAFRGVGYNVTTTDELRHALTTGIQSRKPTIMR
;
A
#
# COMPACT_ATOMS: atom_id res chain seq x y z
N MET A 1 8.44 -8.23 -0.64
CA MET A 1 8.05 -8.15 -2.07
C MET A 1 7.81 -9.52 -2.74
N SER A 2 8.66 -10.55 -2.58
CA SER A 2 8.43 -11.87 -3.23
C SER A 2 7.06 -12.50 -2.91
N ALA A 3 6.61 -12.44 -1.66
CA ALA A 3 5.28 -12.95 -1.29
C ALA A 3 4.14 -12.26 -2.05
N VAL A 4 4.27 -10.94 -2.30
CA VAL A 4 3.30 -10.18 -3.10
C VAL A 4 3.32 -10.66 -4.55
N ARG A 5 4.51 -10.82 -5.16
CA ARG A 5 4.66 -11.36 -6.52
C ARG A 5 3.93 -12.69 -6.68
N ASP A 6 4.15 -13.61 -5.73
CA ASP A 6 3.58 -14.96 -5.81
C ASP A 6 2.05 -14.93 -5.78
N VAL A 7 1.43 -14.07 -4.95
CA VAL A 7 -0.03 -13.92 -4.92
C VAL A 7 -0.55 -13.26 -6.19
N LEU A 8 0.11 -12.19 -6.67
CA LEU A 8 -0.35 -11.46 -7.86
C LEU A 8 -0.21 -12.27 -9.16
N ARG A 9 0.75 -13.21 -9.22
CA ARG A 9 0.89 -14.14 -10.34
C ARG A 9 -0.36 -15.00 -10.54
N GLU A 10 -1.04 -15.35 -9.47
CA GLU A 10 -2.28 -16.14 -9.48
C GLU A 10 -3.55 -15.26 -9.64
N ASN A 11 -3.41 -13.93 -9.62
CA ASN A 11 -4.51 -12.96 -9.68
C ASN A 11 -4.28 -11.90 -10.79
N GLN A 12 -4.11 -12.36 -12.03
CA GLN A 12 -3.70 -11.52 -13.17
C GLN A 12 -4.80 -10.55 -13.67
N ASP A 13 -5.99 -10.55 -13.07
CA ASP A 13 -7.09 -9.65 -13.37
C ASP A 13 -7.08 -8.36 -12.54
N ILE A 14 -6.20 -8.24 -11.54
CA ILE A 14 -6.06 -7.04 -10.71
C ILE A 14 -5.46 -5.83 -11.45
N TYR A 15 -5.72 -4.64 -10.90
CA TYR A 15 -4.89 -3.45 -11.11
C TYR A 15 -3.88 -3.31 -9.97
N LEU A 16 -2.68 -2.84 -10.31
CA LEU A 16 -1.61 -2.52 -9.39
C LEU A 16 -1.40 -1.01 -9.35
N VAL A 17 -1.65 -0.41 -8.19
CA VAL A 17 -1.20 0.94 -7.86
C VAL A 17 0.07 0.84 -7.02
N ASN A 18 1.04 1.73 -7.22
CA ASN A 18 2.30 1.66 -6.50
C ASN A 18 3.00 3.01 -6.35
N GLU A 19 3.31 3.41 -5.13
CA GLU A 19 4.11 4.62 -4.83
C GLU A 19 5.05 4.45 -3.63
N GLY A 20 6.02 5.36 -3.52
CA GLY A 20 7.12 5.35 -2.56
C GLY A 20 8.48 5.54 -3.25
N ALA A 21 9.56 5.30 -2.50
CA ALA A 21 10.92 5.22 -3.04
C ALA A 21 11.35 3.76 -3.17
N ASN A 22 11.92 3.18 -2.11
CA ASN A 22 12.31 1.77 -2.09
C ASN A 22 11.13 0.85 -2.42
N THR A 23 9.93 1.18 -1.93
CA THR A 23 8.70 0.43 -2.23
C THR A 23 8.33 0.49 -3.71
N LEU A 24 8.45 1.65 -4.36
CA LEU A 24 8.19 1.83 -5.78
C LEU A 24 9.18 1.05 -6.64
N ASP A 25 10.47 1.26 -6.41
CA ASP A 25 11.52 0.68 -7.25
C ASP A 25 11.56 -0.85 -7.15
N ASN A 26 11.48 -1.37 -5.93
CA ASN A 26 11.46 -2.82 -5.72
C ASN A 26 10.21 -3.46 -6.28
N ALA A 27 9.03 -2.84 -6.13
CA ALA A 27 7.80 -3.39 -6.69
C ALA A 27 7.82 -3.36 -8.22
N ARG A 28 8.34 -2.29 -8.84
CA ARG A 28 8.52 -2.21 -10.30
C ARG A 28 9.42 -3.32 -10.84
N ASN A 29 10.50 -3.64 -10.13
CA ASN A 29 11.46 -4.65 -10.57
C ASN A 29 10.98 -6.09 -10.33
N ILE A 30 10.14 -6.33 -9.32
CA ILE A 30 9.82 -7.68 -8.82
C ILE A 30 8.40 -8.13 -9.23
N ILE A 31 7.46 -7.20 -9.40
CA ILE A 31 6.07 -7.54 -9.71
C ILE A 31 5.85 -7.50 -11.23
N ASP A 32 5.79 -8.68 -11.83
CA ASP A 32 5.52 -8.83 -13.27
C ASP A 32 4.09 -8.41 -13.62
N MET A 33 3.94 -7.63 -14.70
CA MET A 33 2.64 -7.26 -15.25
C MET A 33 2.28 -8.13 -16.45
N TYR A 34 1.22 -8.92 -16.32
CA TYR A 34 0.76 -9.86 -17.36
C TYR A 34 -0.26 -9.26 -18.33
N LYS A 35 -0.83 -8.08 -18.01
CA LYS A 35 -1.82 -7.38 -18.85
C LYS A 35 -1.44 -5.91 -19.02
N PRO A 36 -1.73 -5.31 -20.19
CA PRO A 36 -1.40 -3.92 -20.44
C PRO A 36 -2.25 -2.98 -19.56
N ARG A 37 -1.69 -1.80 -19.24
CA ARG A 37 -2.39 -0.72 -18.52
C ARG A 37 -2.95 -1.15 -17.15
N ARG A 38 -2.27 -2.10 -16.49
CA ARG A 38 -2.62 -2.54 -15.13
C ARG A 38 -1.75 -1.94 -14.04
N ARG A 39 -0.63 -1.32 -14.39
CA ARG A 39 0.24 -0.61 -13.45
C ARG A 39 0.00 0.89 -13.53
N LEU A 40 -0.20 1.52 -12.38
CA LEU A 40 -0.33 2.96 -12.21
C LEU A 40 0.62 3.37 -11.07
N ASP A 41 1.55 4.28 -11.33
CA ASP A 41 2.52 4.72 -10.32
C ASP A 41 2.80 6.22 -10.39
N CYS A 42 3.80 6.68 -9.63
CA CYS A 42 4.17 8.08 -9.44
C CYS A 42 4.43 8.86 -10.76
N GLY A 43 4.64 8.15 -11.86
CA GLY A 43 4.77 8.71 -13.20
C GLY A 43 5.96 9.66 -13.35
N THR A 44 5.87 10.53 -14.37
CA THR A 44 6.97 11.40 -14.80
C THR A 44 7.47 12.35 -13.71
N TRP A 45 6.59 12.80 -12.82
CA TRP A 45 6.96 13.79 -11.80
C TRP A 45 7.27 13.18 -10.43
N GLY A 46 7.24 11.85 -10.30
CA GLY A 46 7.55 11.18 -9.04
C GLY A 46 6.64 11.58 -7.89
N VAL A 47 5.35 11.78 -8.17
CA VAL A 47 4.38 12.31 -7.19
C VAL A 47 4.05 11.25 -6.14
N MET A 48 4.19 11.60 -4.87
CA MET A 48 3.60 10.86 -3.74
C MET A 48 2.19 11.41 -3.46
N GLY A 49 1.23 10.52 -3.23
CA GLY A 49 -0.18 10.86 -3.00
C GLY A 49 -1.10 10.54 -4.17
N ILE A 50 -0.61 9.86 -5.21
CA ILE A 50 -1.47 9.35 -6.28
C ILE A 50 -2.20 8.07 -5.85
N GLY A 51 -1.71 7.40 -4.79
CA GLY A 51 -2.08 6.04 -4.42
C GLY A 51 -3.59 5.81 -4.33
N MET A 52 -4.25 6.44 -3.36
CA MET A 52 -5.67 6.15 -3.14
C MET A 52 -6.57 6.66 -4.27
N GLY A 53 -6.24 7.82 -4.87
CA GLY A 53 -6.99 8.36 -6.01
C GLY A 53 -6.93 7.45 -7.24
N TYR A 54 -5.74 6.95 -7.57
CA TYR A 54 -5.57 5.97 -8.66
C TYR A 54 -6.26 4.66 -8.35
N ALA A 55 -6.23 4.20 -7.10
CA ALA A 55 -6.91 2.96 -6.71
C ALA A 55 -8.43 3.07 -6.87
N ILE A 56 -9.02 4.17 -6.42
CA ILE A 56 -10.45 4.48 -6.62
C ILE A 56 -10.76 4.54 -8.11
N GLY A 57 -10.01 5.33 -8.89
CA GLY A 57 -10.25 5.47 -10.33
C GLY A 57 -10.17 4.15 -11.09
N ALA A 58 -9.16 3.32 -10.81
CA ALA A 58 -9.00 2.01 -11.41
C ALA A 58 -10.16 1.07 -11.04
N SER A 59 -10.54 1.03 -9.76
CA SER A 59 -11.61 0.16 -9.28
C SER A 59 -12.97 0.55 -9.89
N VAL A 60 -13.31 1.84 -9.87
CA VAL A 60 -14.57 2.37 -10.42
C VAL A 60 -14.65 2.14 -11.93
N THR A 61 -13.56 2.40 -12.66
CA THR A 61 -13.56 2.31 -14.14
C THR A 61 -13.63 0.86 -14.61
N SER A 62 -12.94 -0.06 -13.92
CA SER A 62 -12.77 -1.44 -14.39
C SER A 62 -13.71 -2.46 -13.74
N GLY A 63 -14.28 -2.15 -12.57
CA GLY A 63 -14.98 -3.13 -11.72
C GLY A 63 -14.09 -4.27 -11.20
N SER A 64 -12.78 -4.19 -11.42
CA SER A 64 -11.80 -5.20 -11.02
C SER A 64 -11.20 -4.88 -9.65
N PRO A 65 -10.66 -5.88 -8.92
CA PRO A 65 -9.93 -5.63 -7.69
C PRO A 65 -8.66 -4.82 -7.95
N VAL A 66 -8.27 -4.02 -6.96
CA VAL A 66 -7.06 -3.20 -6.99
C VAL A 66 -6.17 -3.57 -5.82
N VAL A 67 -4.87 -3.71 -6.07
CA VAL A 67 -3.84 -3.81 -5.05
C VAL A 67 -2.98 -2.57 -5.10
N ALA A 68 -2.91 -1.84 -4.00
CA ALA A 68 -2.06 -0.65 -3.84
C ALA A 68 -0.85 -1.01 -2.98
N ILE A 69 0.36 -0.95 -3.54
CA ILE A 69 1.62 -1.21 -2.82
C ILE A 69 2.26 0.13 -2.47
N GLU A 70 2.20 0.47 -1.19
CA GLU A 70 2.44 1.83 -0.70
C GLU A 70 3.65 1.87 0.23
N GLY A 71 4.55 2.84 0.07
CA GLY A 71 5.44 3.24 1.17
C GLY A 71 4.63 3.94 2.26
N ASP A 72 4.99 3.76 3.53
CA ASP A 72 4.29 4.40 4.66
C ASP A 72 4.25 5.94 4.58
N SER A 73 5.34 6.57 4.15
CA SER A 73 5.37 8.01 3.88
C SER A 73 4.45 8.38 2.71
N ALA A 74 4.47 7.62 1.61
CA ALA A 74 3.66 7.90 0.42
C ALA A 74 2.15 7.80 0.72
N PHE A 75 1.75 6.74 1.45
CA PHE A 75 0.38 6.56 1.91
C PHE A 75 -0.14 7.79 2.69
N GLY A 76 0.71 8.43 3.49
CA GLY A 76 0.35 9.61 4.27
C GLY A 76 -0.22 10.77 3.45
N PHE A 77 0.11 10.88 2.15
CA PHE A 77 -0.35 11.95 1.29
C PHE A 77 -1.80 11.78 0.82
N SER A 78 -2.33 10.55 0.80
CA SER A 78 -3.70 10.27 0.34
C SER A 78 -4.51 9.35 1.25
N GLY A 79 -3.96 8.97 2.41
CA GLY A 79 -4.50 7.91 3.27
C GLY A 79 -5.88 8.15 3.87
N MET A 80 -6.40 9.38 3.88
CA MET A 80 -7.79 9.65 4.31
C MET A 80 -8.84 9.12 3.34
N GLU A 81 -8.46 8.89 2.08
CA GLU A 81 -9.36 8.33 1.07
C GLU A 81 -9.71 6.86 1.32
N ILE A 82 -9.14 6.21 2.34
CA ILE A 82 -9.63 4.90 2.79
C ILE A 82 -11.09 4.98 3.26
N GLU A 83 -11.56 6.13 3.77
CA GLU A 83 -12.99 6.37 4.02
C GLU A 83 -13.77 6.28 2.72
N THR A 84 -13.31 6.96 1.67
CA THR A 84 -13.93 6.95 0.34
C THR A 84 -14.00 5.53 -0.24
N ILE A 85 -12.90 4.78 -0.16
CA ILE A 85 -12.85 3.37 -0.57
C ILE A 85 -13.89 2.55 0.20
N CYS A 86 -14.00 2.75 1.52
CA CYS A 86 -14.98 2.04 2.35
C CYS A 86 -16.42 2.42 2.04
N ARG A 87 -16.70 3.72 1.89
CA ARG A 87 -18.02 4.28 1.60
C ARG A 87 -18.60 3.77 0.29
N TYR A 88 -17.77 3.56 -0.72
CA TYR A 88 -18.16 2.94 -1.99
C TYR A 88 -18.01 1.41 -2.02
N ASN A 89 -17.56 0.80 -0.92
CA ASN A 89 -17.29 -0.64 -0.81
C ASN A 89 -16.43 -1.17 -1.98
N LEU A 90 -15.37 -0.44 -2.33
CA LEU A 90 -14.52 -0.79 -3.46
C LEU A 90 -13.57 -1.96 -3.10
N PRO A 91 -13.32 -2.90 -4.02
CA PRO A 91 -12.42 -4.03 -3.82
C PRO A 91 -10.93 -3.60 -3.89
N VAL A 92 -10.52 -2.74 -2.96
CA VAL A 92 -9.14 -2.23 -2.87
C VAL A 92 -8.43 -2.85 -1.67
N THR A 93 -7.30 -3.50 -1.93
CA THR A 93 -6.38 -4.02 -0.91
C THR A 93 -5.10 -3.20 -0.90
N ILE A 94 -4.80 -2.56 0.23
CA ILE A 94 -3.66 -1.64 0.40
C ILE A 94 -2.59 -2.36 1.22
N VAL A 95 -1.39 -2.48 0.67
CA VAL A 95 -0.22 -3.12 1.29
C VAL A 95 0.79 -2.03 1.62
N ILE A 96 0.87 -1.66 2.89
CA ILE A 96 1.77 -0.61 3.38
C ILE A 96 3.09 -1.24 3.81
N PHE A 97 4.18 -0.87 3.13
CA PHE A 97 5.53 -1.19 3.55
C PHE A 97 5.96 -0.21 4.64
N ASN A 98 5.66 -0.58 5.89
CA ASN A 98 5.93 0.23 7.07
C ASN A 98 7.35 -0.01 7.60
N ASN A 99 8.31 0.72 7.04
CA ASN A 99 9.70 0.80 7.52
C ASN A 99 9.90 1.94 8.54
N GLY A 100 8.85 2.69 8.87
CA GLY A 100 8.85 3.74 9.88
C GLY A 100 9.42 5.07 9.40
N GLY A 101 9.45 5.36 8.09
CA GLY A 101 10.05 6.60 7.62
C GLY A 101 10.29 6.74 6.12
N ILE A 102 10.64 7.96 5.73
CA ILE A 102 11.04 8.33 4.36
C ILE A 102 12.37 7.64 4.05
N TYR A 103 12.36 6.69 3.12
CA TYR A 103 13.45 5.75 2.80
C TYR A 103 13.80 4.75 3.92
N ARG A 104 13.95 5.21 5.17
CA ARG A 104 14.27 4.43 6.36
C ARG A 104 13.62 5.07 7.60
N GLY A 105 13.47 4.29 8.67
CA GLY A 105 13.00 4.73 9.99
C GLY A 105 14.01 4.49 11.10
N ASP A 106 15.31 4.59 10.79
CA ASP A 106 16.43 4.44 11.73
C ASP A 106 17.26 5.74 11.84
N GLY A 107 16.62 6.89 11.62
CA GLY A 107 17.26 8.19 11.75
C GLY A 107 17.69 8.51 13.18
N VAL A 108 18.62 9.47 13.29
CA VAL A 108 19.14 9.96 14.57
C VAL A 108 19.14 11.48 14.54
N ASP A 109 18.69 12.09 15.64
CA ASP A 109 18.85 13.51 15.87
C ASP A 109 20.32 13.87 16.15
N LEU A 110 20.94 14.55 15.19
CA LEU A 110 22.34 14.96 15.22
C LEU A 110 22.66 16.00 16.31
N SER A 111 21.64 16.66 16.88
CA SER A 111 21.84 17.54 18.05
C SER A 111 22.01 16.76 19.35
N GLY A 112 21.63 15.48 19.37
CA GLY A 112 21.59 14.64 20.57
C GLY A 112 20.39 14.90 21.49
N ALA A 113 19.43 15.75 21.09
CA ALA A 113 18.24 16.06 21.90
C ALA A 113 17.19 14.94 21.89
N GLY A 114 17.31 13.97 20.98
CA GLY A 114 16.44 12.79 20.92
C GLY A 114 15.10 13.04 20.24
N ALA A 115 14.97 14.11 19.45
CA ALA A 115 13.83 14.28 18.56
C ALA A 115 13.85 13.22 17.43
N PRO A 116 12.71 12.93 16.77
CA PRO A 116 12.72 12.17 15.53
C PRO A 116 13.56 12.87 14.45
N SER A 117 14.31 12.10 13.64
CA SER A 117 14.98 12.63 12.44
C SER A 117 13.94 13.19 11.46
N PRO A 118 14.30 14.13 10.56
CA PRO A 118 13.42 14.58 9.47
C PRO A 118 12.88 13.47 8.57
N THR A 119 13.49 12.28 8.59
CA THR A 119 13.04 11.10 7.84
C THR A 119 12.13 10.17 8.63
N ASP A 120 12.09 10.27 9.96
CA ASP A 120 11.38 9.31 10.80
C ASP A 120 9.89 9.60 10.85
N LEU A 121 9.10 8.53 10.84
CA LEU A 121 7.67 8.53 11.17
C LEU A 121 7.47 7.87 12.54
N LEU A 122 6.22 7.75 12.98
CA LEU A 122 5.91 7.10 14.25
C LEU A 122 6.31 5.61 14.21
N HIS A 123 7.20 5.21 15.11
CA HIS A 123 7.68 3.84 15.21
C HIS A 123 6.52 2.86 15.44
N HIS A 124 6.47 1.80 14.64
CA HIS A 124 5.46 0.73 14.71
C HIS A 124 3.99 1.21 14.58
N ALA A 125 3.75 2.28 13.81
CA ALA A 125 2.40 2.75 13.52
C ALA A 125 1.48 1.61 13.00
N ARG A 126 0.24 1.57 13.50
CA ARG A 126 -0.76 0.53 13.18
C ARG A 126 -1.76 1.02 12.14
N TYR A 127 -1.30 1.21 10.90
CA TYR A 127 -2.15 1.66 9.78
C TYR A 127 -3.35 0.74 9.52
N ASP A 128 -3.21 -0.54 9.79
CA ASP A 128 -4.30 -1.52 9.70
C ASP A 128 -5.51 -1.15 10.56
N LYS A 129 -5.29 -0.52 11.71
CA LYS A 129 -6.36 -0.05 12.60
C LYS A 129 -7.12 1.15 12.06
N LEU A 130 -6.60 1.86 11.06
CA LEU A 130 -7.34 2.96 10.43
C LEU A 130 -8.64 2.46 9.78
N MET A 131 -8.66 1.21 9.33
CA MET A 131 -9.86 0.59 8.76
C MET A 131 -10.99 0.40 9.78
N ASP A 132 -10.69 0.32 11.08
CA ASP A 132 -11.71 0.18 12.13
C ASP A 132 -12.67 1.37 12.14
N ALA A 133 -12.16 2.58 11.89
CA ALA A 133 -12.94 3.82 11.87
C ALA A 133 -14.03 3.80 10.77
N PHE A 134 -13.78 3.08 9.67
CA PHE A 134 -14.63 3.05 8.49
C PHE A 134 -15.25 1.69 8.21
N ARG A 135 -15.10 0.74 9.16
CA ARG A 135 -15.61 -0.65 9.08
C ARG A 135 -15.03 -1.46 7.93
N GLY A 136 -13.80 -1.14 7.52
CA GLY A 136 -12.99 -1.94 6.60
C GLY A 136 -12.30 -3.12 7.31
N VAL A 137 -11.35 -3.75 6.62
CA VAL A 137 -10.57 -4.88 7.16
C VAL A 137 -9.11 -4.48 7.37
N GLY A 138 -8.56 -4.72 8.55
CA GLY A 138 -7.16 -4.48 8.88
C GLY A 138 -6.39 -5.78 9.16
N TYR A 139 -5.21 -5.95 8.57
CA TYR A 139 -4.25 -7.00 8.92
C TYR A 139 -2.92 -6.40 9.35
N ASN A 140 -2.34 -6.98 10.39
CA ASN A 140 -0.98 -6.71 10.79
C ASN A 140 -0.12 -7.95 10.50
N VAL A 141 0.86 -7.83 9.60
CA VAL A 141 1.69 -8.96 9.16
C VAL A 141 3.16 -8.69 9.46
N THR A 142 3.87 -9.73 9.90
CA THR A 142 5.28 -9.67 10.28
C THR A 142 6.12 -10.73 9.58
N THR A 143 5.47 -11.70 8.94
CA THR A 143 6.11 -12.76 8.16
C THR A 143 5.60 -12.79 6.71
N THR A 144 6.36 -13.42 5.82
CA THR A 144 5.94 -13.59 4.43
C THR A 144 4.72 -14.50 4.27
N ASP A 145 4.54 -15.46 5.17
CA ASP A 145 3.40 -16.37 5.13
C ASP A 145 2.11 -15.67 5.58
N GLU A 146 2.19 -14.84 6.63
CA GLU A 146 1.10 -13.95 7.04
C GLU A 146 0.73 -12.98 5.91
N LEU A 147 1.72 -12.36 5.26
CA LEU A 147 1.48 -11.45 4.13
C LEU A 147 0.81 -12.19 2.96
N ARG A 148 1.26 -13.40 2.61
CA ARG A 148 0.66 -14.20 1.54
C ARG A 148 -0.81 -14.51 1.85
N HIS A 149 -1.09 -14.92 3.08
CA HIS A 149 -2.45 -15.23 3.52
C HIS A 149 -3.34 -13.97 3.49
N ALA A 150 -2.92 -12.89 4.14
CA ALA A 150 -3.68 -11.64 4.22
C ALA A 150 -3.95 -11.04 2.84
N LEU A 151 -2.97 -11.05 1.93
CA LEU A 151 -3.15 -10.53 0.57
C LEU A 151 -4.11 -11.38 -0.26
N THR A 152 -3.99 -12.71 -0.17
CA THR A 152 -4.92 -13.62 -0.84
C THR A 152 -6.34 -13.39 -0.36
N THR A 153 -6.54 -13.32 0.96
CA THR A 153 -7.85 -13.09 1.56
C THR A 153 -8.39 -11.69 1.22
N GLY A 154 -7.56 -10.65 1.26
CA GLY A 154 -7.94 -9.28 0.89
C GLY A 154 -8.52 -9.20 -0.52
N ILE A 155 -7.78 -9.72 -1.51
CA ILE A 155 -8.20 -9.74 -2.92
C ILE A 155 -9.50 -10.55 -3.10
N GLN A 156 -9.56 -11.78 -2.56
CA GLN A 156 -10.71 -12.67 -2.71
C GLN A 156 -11.98 -12.13 -2.03
N SER A 157 -11.82 -11.49 -0.87
CA SER A 157 -12.96 -10.94 -0.11
C SER A 157 -13.64 -9.79 -0.82
N ARG A 158 -12.94 -9.10 -1.73
CA ARG A 158 -13.38 -7.85 -2.38
C ARG A 158 -13.79 -6.75 -1.39
N LYS A 159 -13.31 -6.83 -0.14
CA LYS A 159 -13.56 -5.82 0.89
C LYS A 159 -12.43 -4.78 0.90
N PRO A 160 -12.72 -3.51 1.23
CA PRO A 160 -11.73 -2.50 1.59
C PRO A 160 -10.78 -3.03 2.67
N THR A 161 -9.50 -3.18 2.34
CA THR A 161 -8.53 -3.86 3.20
C THR A 161 -7.21 -3.08 3.29
N ILE A 162 -6.64 -2.92 4.49
CA ILE A 162 -5.24 -2.53 4.72
C ILE A 162 -4.48 -3.69 5.33
N MET A 163 -3.25 -3.92 4.86
CA MET A 163 -2.24 -4.73 5.57
C MET A 163 -0.93 -3.98 5.68
N ARG A 164 -0.22 -4.18 6.80
CA ARG A 164 1.07 -3.55 7.11
C ARG A 164 2.11 -4.54 7.62
#